data_AF-A0A3S0CW66-F1
#
_entry.id   AF-A0A3S0CW66-F1
#
_cell.length_a   1.000
_cell.length_b   1.000
_cell.length_c   1.000
_cell.angle_alpha   90.00
_cell.angle_beta   90.00
_cell.angle_gamma   90.00
#
_symmetry.space_group_name_H-M   'P 1'
#
loop_
_entity.id
_entity.type
_entity.pdbx_description
1 polymer ?
#
loop_
_entity_poly.entity_id
_entity_poly.type
_entity_poly.pdbx_seq_one_letter_code
_entity_poly.pdbx_strand_id
1 'polypeptide(L)'
;MPTGSTVYITNNTMPVEIGQSTDAVISISGGEPNIPYTISFEPSVVSLTNSVNSQLSLNSKTDYGIIINTEPDPCVVAVGSKSYPSSCKVKITISDNTPAGKYLITPIATNQAGAQQSLSPITVLVNGSSISSSKAIKSFALKSSNGTVSTGIINGQNITVTVPYGTNITNLVAEYVITGVSVSVNGVVQVDAITANDFTSPLKYVVKASDGSTAVSTVTVIVAPSNANNILTYSLNGIPGVITGNNIAVMMPYGTDLSSLIATFATTGVKVSVDNVTQVSGVTANSFVSPLEYK
;
A
#
# COMPACT_ATOMS: atom_id res chain seq x y z
N MET A 1 -19.57 -51.79 4.70
CA MET A 1 -18.69 -52.34 3.63
C MET A 1 -19.10 -53.77 3.29
N PRO A 2 -18.66 -54.36 2.15
CA PRO A 2 -19.08 -55.70 1.70
C PRO A 2 -18.90 -56.85 2.71
N THR A 3 -18.11 -56.63 3.77
CA THR A 3 -17.67 -57.63 4.77
C THR A 3 -18.25 -57.40 6.16
N GLY A 4 -19.21 -56.47 6.32
CA GLY A 4 -19.76 -56.10 7.63
C GLY A 4 -18.89 -55.14 8.47
N SER A 5 -17.73 -54.71 7.95
CA SER A 5 -16.91 -53.66 8.57
C SER A 5 -17.53 -52.28 8.43
N THR A 6 -17.33 -51.46 9.46
CA THR A 6 -17.69 -50.04 9.53
C THR A 6 -16.43 -49.22 9.76
N VAL A 7 -16.13 -48.30 8.84
CA VAL A 7 -15.10 -47.27 9.02
C VAL A 7 -15.80 -45.98 9.39
N TYR A 8 -15.32 -45.28 10.42
CA TYR A 8 -15.93 -44.06 10.94
C TYR A 8 -14.87 -43.07 11.44
N ILE A 9 -15.26 -41.82 11.58
CA ILE A 9 -14.38 -40.72 11.99
C ILE A 9 -14.83 -40.20 13.35
N THR A 10 -13.88 -39.92 14.23
CA THR A 10 -14.11 -39.19 15.49
C THR A 10 -13.67 -37.74 15.34
N ASN A 11 -14.43 -36.81 15.93
CA ASN A 11 -14.30 -35.34 15.79
C ASN A 11 -14.47 -34.85 14.34
N ASN A 12 -15.70 -34.67 13.87
CA ASN A 12 -16.01 -34.28 12.48
C ASN A 12 -16.22 -32.77 12.28
N THR A 13 -16.06 -31.95 13.33
CA THR A 13 -16.16 -30.49 13.26
C THR A 13 -15.02 -29.87 14.04
N MET A 14 -14.13 -29.15 13.37
CA MET A 14 -12.93 -28.57 13.98
C MET A 14 -12.79 -27.09 13.61
N PRO A 15 -12.76 -26.16 14.58
CA PRO A 15 -12.23 -24.83 14.37
C PRO A 15 -10.69 -24.92 14.30
N VAL A 16 -10.08 -24.40 13.23
CA VAL A 16 -8.63 -24.39 13.07
C VAL A 16 -8.18 -22.97 12.74
N GLU A 17 -7.24 -22.46 13.53
CA GLU A 17 -6.57 -21.18 13.25
C GLU A 17 -5.43 -21.38 12.25
N ILE A 18 -5.08 -20.31 11.53
CA ILE A 18 -3.95 -20.33 10.58
C ILE A 18 -2.64 -20.67 11.31
N GLY A 19 -1.82 -21.51 10.69
CA GLY A 19 -0.54 -21.97 11.27
C GLY A 19 -0.69 -23.02 12.38
N GLN A 20 -1.92 -23.38 12.75
CA GLN A 20 -2.21 -24.48 13.68
C GLN A 20 -2.55 -25.77 12.91
N SER A 21 -2.46 -26.89 13.63
CA SER A 21 -2.87 -28.19 13.14
C SER A 21 -3.88 -28.83 14.07
N THR A 22 -4.83 -29.58 13.52
CA THR A 22 -5.79 -30.38 14.27
C THR A 22 -5.77 -31.82 13.78
N ASP A 23 -6.13 -32.76 14.65
CA ASP A 23 -6.12 -34.19 14.35
C ASP A 23 -7.55 -34.76 14.35
N ALA A 24 -7.91 -35.49 13.29
CA ALA A 24 -9.05 -36.40 13.26
C ALA A 24 -8.55 -37.85 13.37
N VAL A 25 -9.36 -38.75 13.92
CA VAL A 25 -9.04 -40.18 13.94
C VAL A 25 -10.07 -40.95 13.14
N ILE A 26 -9.58 -41.70 12.15
CA ILE A 26 -10.37 -42.64 11.35
C ILE A 26 -10.13 -44.04 11.92
N SER A 27 -11.21 -44.72 12.26
CA SER A 27 -11.18 -46.04 12.91
C SER A 27 -12.01 -47.05 12.15
N ILE A 28 -11.64 -48.34 12.25
CA ILE A 28 -12.41 -49.46 11.70
C ILE A 28 -12.87 -50.42 12.80
N SER A 29 -14.11 -50.90 12.69
CA SER A 29 -14.70 -51.90 13.58
C SER A 29 -15.63 -52.87 12.84
N GLY A 30 -15.72 -54.10 13.34
CA GLY A 30 -16.62 -55.13 12.78
C GLY A 30 -16.14 -55.74 11.46
N GLY A 31 -16.77 -56.82 11.04
CA GLY A 31 -16.44 -57.58 9.83
C GLY A 31 -15.24 -58.52 9.98
N GLU A 32 -14.79 -59.06 8.85
CA GLU A 32 -13.72 -60.06 8.81
C GLU A 32 -12.34 -59.46 9.14
N PRO A 33 -11.51 -60.18 9.93
CA PRO A 33 -10.18 -59.72 10.27
C PRO A 33 -9.25 -59.75 9.05
N ASN A 34 -8.23 -58.89 9.07
CA ASN A 34 -7.17 -58.81 8.04
C ASN A 34 -7.61 -58.31 6.65
N ILE A 35 -8.78 -57.66 6.52
CA ILE A 35 -9.17 -56.99 5.28
C ILE A 35 -8.78 -55.50 5.36
N PRO A 36 -7.75 -55.05 4.62
CA PRO A 36 -7.30 -53.68 4.66
C PRO A 36 -8.17 -52.75 3.80
N TYR A 37 -8.32 -51.53 4.29
CA TYR A 37 -8.91 -50.41 3.57
C TYR A 37 -7.93 -49.26 3.50
N THR A 38 -7.66 -48.79 2.30
CA THR A 38 -6.86 -47.59 2.06
C THR A 38 -7.76 -46.37 2.17
N ILE A 39 -7.35 -45.39 2.96
CA ILE A 39 -8.06 -44.12 3.09
C ILE A 39 -7.44 -43.09 2.14
N SER A 40 -8.26 -42.55 1.26
CA SER A 40 -7.96 -41.37 0.45
C SER A 40 -8.88 -40.21 0.82
N PHE A 41 -8.60 -39.01 0.31
CA PHE A 41 -9.36 -37.80 0.61
C PHE A 41 -9.72 -37.08 -0.68
N GLU A 42 -11.00 -36.75 -0.83
CA GLU A 42 -11.49 -35.81 -1.83
C GLU A 42 -11.91 -34.53 -1.10
N PRO A 43 -11.15 -33.43 -1.23
CA PRO A 43 -11.55 -32.20 -0.59
C PRO A 43 -12.58 -31.47 -1.47
N SER A 44 -13.54 -30.79 -0.84
CA SER A 44 -14.58 -30.01 -1.52
C SER A 44 -14.85 -28.71 -0.75
N VAL A 45 -15.11 -27.61 -1.47
CA VAL A 45 -15.41 -26.30 -0.88
C VAL A 45 -16.91 -26.05 -0.95
N VAL A 46 -17.54 -25.74 0.19
CA VAL A 46 -19.00 -25.54 0.28
C VAL A 46 -19.38 -24.07 0.33
N SER A 47 -18.56 -23.21 0.95
CA SER A 47 -18.83 -21.77 1.03
C SER A 47 -17.57 -20.96 1.35
N LEU A 48 -17.25 -20.01 0.47
CA LEU A 48 -16.35 -18.90 0.78
C LEU A 48 -17.18 -17.75 1.34
N THR A 49 -16.70 -17.03 2.34
CA THR A 49 -17.43 -15.90 2.93
C THR A 49 -17.67 -14.72 1.97
N ASN A 50 -17.18 -14.79 0.72
CA ASN A 50 -17.35 -13.77 -0.31
C ASN A 50 -17.81 -14.28 -1.70
N SER A 51 -18.20 -15.55 -1.85
CA SER A 51 -18.72 -16.06 -3.13
C SER A 51 -20.03 -16.84 -2.93
N VAL A 52 -21.06 -16.37 -3.62
CA VAL A 52 -22.40 -16.94 -3.68
C VAL A 52 -22.33 -18.40 -4.12
N ASN A 53 -22.86 -19.33 -3.31
CA ASN A 53 -23.27 -20.71 -3.63
C ASN A 53 -22.65 -21.36 -4.88
N SER A 54 -21.33 -21.56 -4.89
CA SER A 54 -20.68 -22.46 -5.84
C SER A 54 -19.88 -23.50 -5.08
N GLN A 55 -20.34 -24.75 -5.15
CA GLN A 55 -19.52 -25.90 -4.79
C GLN A 55 -18.35 -25.95 -5.78
N LEU A 56 -17.13 -25.70 -5.29
CA LEU A 56 -15.90 -25.85 -6.07
C LEU A 56 -15.27 -27.20 -5.71
N SER A 57 -15.04 -28.03 -6.72
CA SER A 57 -14.28 -29.29 -6.57
C SER A 57 -12.79 -28.98 -6.52
N LEU A 58 -12.08 -29.57 -5.56
CA LEU A 58 -10.63 -29.43 -5.44
C LEU A 58 -9.95 -30.54 -6.25
N ASN A 59 -8.91 -30.18 -6.99
CA ASN A 59 -8.22 -31.10 -7.90
C ASN A 59 -6.93 -31.68 -7.26
N SER A 60 -6.51 -31.18 -6.10
CA SER A 60 -5.35 -31.72 -5.38
C SER A 60 -5.38 -31.49 -3.86
N LYS A 61 -4.57 -32.29 -3.16
CA LYS A 61 -4.31 -32.28 -1.70
C LYS A 61 -3.66 -30.98 -1.17
N THR A 62 -3.40 -30.01 -2.05
CA THR A 62 -2.71 -28.75 -1.76
C THR A 62 -3.44 -27.51 -2.27
N ASP A 63 -4.57 -27.69 -2.95
CA ASP A 63 -5.35 -26.56 -3.46
C ASP A 63 -5.89 -25.75 -2.27
N TYR A 64 -5.67 -24.44 -2.28
CA TYR A 64 -6.08 -23.49 -1.23
C TYR A 64 -5.38 -23.64 0.13
N GLY A 65 -4.21 -24.28 0.21
CA GLY A 65 -3.39 -24.23 1.43
C GLY A 65 -3.85 -25.14 2.59
N ILE A 66 -4.77 -26.06 2.32
CA ILE A 66 -5.13 -27.12 3.27
C ILE A 66 -4.22 -28.32 3.00
N ILE A 67 -3.40 -28.68 3.99
CA ILE A 67 -2.48 -29.81 3.90
C ILE A 67 -3.01 -30.94 4.78
N ILE A 68 -3.18 -32.12 4.20
CA ILE A 68 -3.67 -33.31 4.90
C ILE A 68 -2.51 -34.31 5.04
N ASN A 69 -2.12 -34.64 6.26
CA ASN A 69 -1.12 -35.68 6.51
C ASN A 69 -1.76 -36.83 7.28
N THR A 70 -1.37 -38.06 7.01
CA THR A 70 -1.86 -39.22 7.76
C THR A 70 -0.75 -39.91 8.52
N GLU A 71 -1.08 -40.52 9.64
CA GLU A 71 -0.17 -41.35 10.41
C GLU A 71 -0.89 -42.68 10.75
N PRO A 72 -0.47 -43.82 10.16
CA PRO A 72 0.58 -43.98 9.15
C PRO A 72 0.25 -43.38 7.77
N ASP A 73 1.26 -43.22 6.91
CA ASP A 73 1.15 -42.80 5.50
C ASP A 73 1.74 -43.89 4.58
N PRO A 74 0.96 -44.50 3.65
CA PRO A 74 -0.47 -44.29 3.42
C PRO A 74 -1.31 -44.78 4.61
N CYS A 75 -2.43 -44.11 4.87
CA CYS A 75 -3.38 -44.59 5.87
C CYS A 75 -4.09 -45.85 5.38
N VAL A 76 -3.73 -46.99 5.97
CA VAL A 76 -4.35 -48.30 5.72
C VAL A 76 -4.81 -48.88 7.06
N VAL A 77 -6.10 -49.19 7.17
CA VAL A 77 -6.71 -49.73 8.40
C VAL A 77 -7.30 -51.12 8.18
N ALA A 78 -7.19 -51.99 9.19
CA ALA A 78 -7.83 -53.31 9.18
C ALA A 78 -8.24 -53.75 10.59
N VAL A 79 -9.31 -54.55 10.69
CA VAL A 79 -9.71 -55.18 11.97
C VAL A 79 -8.80 -56.38 12.26
N GLY A 80 -8.28 -56.48 13.48
CA GLY A 80 -7.56 -57.67 13.96
C GLY A 80 -6.26 -58.02 13.22
N SER A 81 -5.67 -57.06 12.49
CA SER A 81 -4.46 -57.28 11.71
C SER A 81 -3.19 -57.01 12.52
N LYS A 82 -2.14 -57.79 12.24
CA LYS A 82 -0.77 -57.49 12.72
C LYS A 82 -0.04 -56.49 11.82
N SER A 83 -0.44 -56.38 10.56
CA SER A 83 0.25 -55.59 9.54
C SER A 83 -0.32 -54.17 9.41
N TYR A 84 -1.58 -53.97 9.79
CA TYR A 84 -2.27 -52.69 9.67
C TYR A 84 -2.92 -52.30 11.00
N PRO A 85 -2.85 -51.03 11.41
CA PRO A 85 -3.53 -50.57 12.61
C PRO A 85 -5.05 -50.58 12.42
N SER A 86 -5.78 -50.54 13.54
CA SER A 86 -7.24 -50.36 13.54
C SER A 86 -7.68 -48.90 13.36
N SER A 87 -6.72 -47.96 13.30
CA SER A 87 -6.99 -46.54 13.12
C SER A 87 -5.81 -45.80 12.49
N CYS A 88 -6.09 -44.64 11.90
CA CYS A 88 -5.09 -43.66 11.49
C CYS A 88 -5.42 -42.29 12.07
N LYS A 89 -4.39 -41.50 12.36
CA LYS A 89 -4.53 -40.06 12.59
C LYS A 89 -4.49 -39.31 11.27
N VAL A 90 -5.32 -38.29 11.15
CA VAL A 90 -5.38 -37.37 10.02
C VAL A 90 -5.10 -35.98 10.56
N LYS A 91 -3.89 -35.48 10.29
CA LYS A 91 -3.46 -34.13 10.65
C LYS A 91 -3.83 -33.17 9.53
N ILE A 92 -4.60 -32.14 9.85
CA ILE A 92 -4.99 -31.07 8.92
C ILE A 92 -4.25 -29.81 9.34
N THR A 93 -3.46 -29.24 8.43
CA THR A 93 -2.71 -27.99 8.61
C THR A 93 -3.24 -26.94 7.64
N ILE A 94 -3.41 -25.71 8.13
CA ILE A 94 -3.86 -24.55 7.36
C ILE A 94 -2.68 -23.61 7.11
N SER A 95 -2.32 -23.37 5.85
CA SER A 95 -1.29 -22.38 5.51
C SER A 95 -1.86 -20.97 5.40
N ASP A 96 -0.96 -19.98 5.45
CA ASP A 96 -1.30 -18.54 5.50
C ASP A 96 -2.12 -18.02 4.31
N ASN A 97 -2.17 -18.78 3.21
CA ASN A 97 -2.91 -18.44 2.00
C ASN A 97 -4.30 -19.07 1.93
N THR A 98 -4.75 -19.83 2.95
CA THR A 98 -6.08 -20.46 2.95
C THR A 98 -7.17 -19.43 3.21
N PRO A 99 -8.12 -19.21 2.27
CA PRO A 99 -9.25 -18.32 2.50
C PRO A 99 -10.10 -18.70 3.71
N ALA A 100 -10.76 -17.73 4.33
CA ALA A 100 -11.75 -18.02 5.34
C ALA A 100 -12.97 -18.70 4.70
N GLY A 101 -13.50 -19.74 5.36
CA GLY A 101 -14.61 -20.49 4.81
C GLY A 101 -14.85 -21.84 5.49
N LYS A 102 -15.87 -22.53 5.00
CA LYS A 102 -16.23 -23.89 5.42
C LYS A 102 -15.74 -24.87 4.36
N TYR A 103 -14.80 -25.72 4.76
CA TYR A 103 -14.23 -26.76 3.91
C TYR A 103 -14.76 -28.12 4.35
N LEU A 104 -15.10 -28.95 3.36
CA LEU A 104 -15.64 -30.28 3.56
C LEU A 104 -14.67 -31.30 2.95
N ILE A 105 -13.97 -32.01 3.81
CA ILE A 105 -13.02 -33.05 3.40
C ILE A 105 -13.74 -34.38 3.56
N THR A 106 -13.96 -35.11 2.46
CA THR A 106 -14.66 -36.39 2.49
C THR A 106 -13.64 -37.51 2.33
N PRO A 107 -13.38 -38.31 3.39
CA PRO A 107 -12.50 -39.47 3.24
C PRO A 107 -13.23 -40.60 2.52
N ILE A 108 -12.48 -41.35 1.75
CA ILE A 108 -12.96 -42.50 0.98
C ILE A 108 -12.17 -43.72 1.42
N ALA A 109 -12.87 -44.73 1.91
CA ALA A 109 -12.27 -46.01 2.24
C ALA A 109 -12.40 -46.94 1.02
N THR A 110 -11.27 -47.40 0.49
CA THR A 110 -11.20 -48.26 -0.69
C THR A 110 -10.66 -49.63 -0.29
N ASN A 111 -11.39 -50.69 -0.63
CA ASN A 111 -10.93 -52.06 -0.39
C ASN A 111 -9.97 -52.55 -1.48
N GLN A 112 -9.40 -53.74 -1.31
CA GLN A 112 -8.49 -54.35 -2.29
C GLN A 112 -9.12 -54.62 -3.66
N ALA A 113 -10.45 -54.76 -3.72
CA ALA A 113 -11.20 -54.95 -4.96
C ALA A 113 -11.57 -53.63 -5.66
N GLY A 114 -11.18 -52.48 -5.10
CA GLY A 114 -11.51 -51.15 -5.63
C GLY A 114 -12.90 -50.63 -5.26
N ALA A 115 -13.67 -51.34 -4.42
CA ALA A 115 -14.94 -50.85 -3.93
C ALA A 115 -14.71 -49.70 -2.94
N GLN A 116 -15.36 -48.57 -3.20
CA GLN A 116 -15.23 -47.34 -2.44
C GLN A 116 -16.42 -47.12 -1.51
N GLN A 117 -16.16 -46.66 -0.29
CA GLN A 117 -17.16 -46.13 0.62
C GLN A 117 -16.79 -44.70 1.01
N SER A 118 -17.68 -43.75 0.71
CA SER A 118 -17.60 -42.39 1.24
C SER A 118 -17.92 -42.37 2.74
N LEU A 119 -17.05 -41.75 3.54
CA LEU A 119 -17.25 -41.59 4.98
C LEU A 119 -17.92 -40.26 5.31
N SER A 120 -18.36 -40.09 6.57
CA SER A 120 -18.84 -38.80 7.05
C SER A 120 -17.76 -37.73 6.84
N PRO A 121 -18.11 -36.56 6.29
CA PRO A 121 -17.11 -35.55 5.98
C PRO A 121 -16.56 -34.87 7.24
N ILE A 122 -15.29 -34.47 7.17
CA ILE A 122 -14.63 -33.59 8.14
C ILE A 122 -14.95 -32.16 7.74
N THR A 123 -15.60 -31.41 8.65
CA THR A 123 -15.83 -29.98 8.50
C THR A 123 -14.68 -29.20 9.13
N VAL A 124 -13.96 -28.46 8.30
CA VAL A 124 -12.93 -27.51 8.75
C VAL A 124 -13.49 -26.10 8.64
N LEU A 125 -13.58 -25.42 9.78
CA LEU A 125 -13.92 -24.00 9.84
C LEU A 125 -12.63 -23.22 9.91
N VAL A 126 -12.24 -22.61 8.78
CA VAL A 126 -11.10 -21.70 8.73
C VAL A 126 -11.59 -20.33 9.16
N ASN A 127 -11.40 -20.01 10.44
CA ASN A 127 -11.59 -18.67 10.96
C ASN A 127 -10.29 -17.90 10.86
N GLY A 128 -10.33 -16.70 10.26
CA GLY A 128 -9.23 -15.75 10.38
C GLY A 128 -8.13 -15.82 9.32
N SER A 129 -8.47 -15.91 8.03
CA SER A 129 -7.61 -15.24 7.04
C SER A 129 -7.79 -13.74 7.26
N SER A 130 -6.94 -13.12 8.09
CA SER A 130 -6.89 -11.65 8.14
C SER A 130 -6.33 -11.18 6.82
N ILE A 131 -7.19 -11.05 5.81
CA ILE A 131 -6.85 -10.31 4.61
C ILE A 131 -6.29 -8.97 5.10
N SER A 132 -5.08 -8.60 4.68
CA SER A 132 -4.38 -7.48 5.28
C SER A 132 -5.23 -6.21 5.22
N SER A 133 -5.43 -5.60 6.38
CA SER A 133 -6.15 -4.33 6.54
C SER A 133 -5.23 -3.11 6.44
N SER A 134 -3.93 -3.34 6.14
CA SER A 134 -2.93 -2.28 6.04
C SER A 134 -3.16 -1.42 4.79
N LYS A 135 -3.30 -0.10 4.98
CA LYS A 135 -3.74 0.84 3.94
C LYS A 135 -3.16 2.24 4.17
N ALA A 136 -1.84 2.32 4.34
CA ALA A 136 -1.14 3.58 4.54
C ALA A 136 -0.31 3.95 3.31
N ILE A 137 -0.15 5.25 3.09
CA ILE A 137 0.92 5.82 2.25
C ILE A 137 2.16 5.97 3.13
N LYS A 138 3.28 5.37 2.71
CA LYS A 138 4.56 5.34 3.44
C LYS A 138 5.54 6.40 2.93
N SER A 139 5.47 6.72 1.65
CA SER A 139 6.20 7.83 1.03
C SER A 139 5.35 8.45 -0.06
N PHE A 140 5.60 9.72 -0.34
CA PHE A 140 4.93 10.45 -1.39
C PHE A 140 5.86 11.53 -1.94
N ALA A 141 5.91 11.67 -3.26
CA ALA A 141 6.62 12.74 -3.95
C ALA A 141 5.84 13.14 -5.22
N LEU A 142 6.08 14.35 -5.69
CA LEU A 142 5.53 14.84 -6.96
C LEU A 142 6.66 15.17 -7.92
N LYS A 143 6.49 14.72 -9.16
CA LYS A 143 7.39 15.00 -10.27
C LYS A 143 6.71 15.95 -11.25
N SER A 144 7.35 17.06 -11.53
CA SER A 144 6.93 18.01 -12.57
C SER A 144 7.43 17.59 -13.95
N SER A 145 6.84 18.18 -14.99
CA SER A 145 7.17 17.88 -16.40
C SER A 145 8.63 18.12 -16.78
N ASN A 146 9.32 19.03 -16.08
CA ASN A 146 10.75 19.29 -16.23
C ASN A 146 11.64 18.28 -15.47
N GLY A 147 11.05 17.26 -14.83
CA GLY A 147 11.75 16.20 -14.11
C GLY A 147 12.13 16.55 -12.67
N THR A 148 11.81 17.75 -12.16
CA THR A 148 12.04 18.08 -10.75
C THR A 148 11.14 17.25 -9.85
N VAL A 149 11.71 16.64 -8.82
CA VAL A 149 11.00 15.85 -7.81
C VAL A 149 10.93 16.63 -6.51
N SER A 150 9.74 16.76 -5.95
CA SER A 150 9.47 17.41 -4.66
C SER A 150 8.91 16.37 -3.69
N THR A 151 9.63 16.12 -2.60
CA THR A 151 9.21 15.15 -1.58
C THR A 151 8.08 15.69 -0.71
N GLY A 152 7.09 14.85 -0.42
CA GLY A 152 5.99 15.15 0.48
C GLY A 152 6.33 14.85 1.94
N ILE A 153 5.83 15.70 2.83
CA ILE A 153 5.85 15.49 4.27
C ILE A 153 4.53 14.84 4.67
N ILE A 154 4.60 13.66 5.30
CA ILE A 154 3.43 12.90 5.74
C ILE A 154 3.22 13.14 7.24
N ASN A 155 2.05 13.67 7.61
CA ASN A 155 1.61 13.83 8.99
C ASN A 155 0.23 13.18 9.16
N GLY A 156 0.22 11.92 9.60
CA GLY A 156 -0.99 11.12 9.67
C GLY A 156 -1.57 10.86 8.28
N GLN A 157 -2.80 11.32 8.03
CA GLN A 157 -3.45 11.25 6.71
C GLN A 157 -3.27 12.53 5.88
N ASN A 158 -2.53 13.53 6.37
CA ASN A 158 -2.26 14.74 5.61
C ASN A 158 -0.87 14.65 4.98
N ILE A 159 -0.79 14.97 3.69
CA ILE A 159 0.45 14.99 2.93
C ILE A 159 0.61 16.39 2.36
N THR A 160 1.70 17.06 2.71
CA THR A 160 2.02 18.39 2.17
C THR A 160 3.26 18.30 1.30
N VAL A 161 3.15 18.77 0.06
CA VAL A 161 4.27 18.83 -0.88
C VAL A 161 4.53 20.29 -1.22
N THR A 162 5.74 20.78 -0.96
CA THR A 162 6.16 22.11 -1.42
C THR A 162 6.93 21.95 -2.73
N VAL A 163 6.41 22.52 -3.81
CA VAL A 163 7.07 22.52 -5.12
C VAL A 163 7.78 23.86 -5.35
N PRO A 164 8.82 23.92 -6.19
CA PRO A 164 9.50 25.17 -6.52
C PRO A 164 8.57 26.26 -7.08
N TYR A 165 9.00 27.52 -6.94
CA TYR A 165 8.32 28.65 -7.57
C TYR A 165 8.17 28.43 -9.08
N GLY A 166 6.98 28.75 -9.61
CA GLY A 166 6.68 28.62 -11.04
C GLY A 166 6.38 27.20 -11.52
N THR A 167 6.40 26.18 -10.65
CA THR A 167 5.96 24.83 -11.03
C THR A 167 4.49 24.84 -11.46
N ASN A 168 4.20 24.28 -12.65
CA ASN A 168 2.82 24.06 -13.09
C ASN A 168 2.22 22.87 -12.32
N ILE A 169 1.21 23.14 -11.49
CA ILE A 169 0.57 22.14 -10.63
C ILE A 169 -0.67 21.48 -11.25
N THR A 170 -1.07 21.84 -12.48
CA THR A 170 -2.25 21.24 -13.13
C THR A 170 -1.98 19.87 -13.75
N ASN A 171 -0.72 19.42 -13.75
CA ASN A 171 -0.30 18.19 -14.41
C ASN A 171 0.98 17.61 -13.74
N LEU A 172 0.86 17.20 -12.48
CA LEU A 172 1.96 16.57 -11.74
C LEU A 172 1.73 15.06 -11.63
N VAL A 173 2.82 14.30 -11.72
CA VAL A 173 2.80 12.84 -11.53
C VAL A 173 3.27 12.53 -10.11
N ALA A 174 2.53 11.68 -9.41
CA ALA A 174 2.89 11.25 -8.07
C ALA A 174 3.73 9.97 -8.09
N GLU A 175 4.72 9.90 -7.21
CA GLU A 175 5.50 8.71 -6.88
C GLU A 175 5.24 8.36 -5.41
N TYR A 176 4.81 7.14 -5.10
CA TYR A 176 4.40 6.76 -3.75
C TYR A 176 4.60 5.28 -3.43
N VAL A 177 4.86 4.99 -2.16
CA VAL A 177 4.88 3.63 -1.62
C VAL A 177 3.66 3.45 -0.71
N ILE A 178 2.90 2.37 -0.91
CA ILE A 178 1.72 2.03 -0.10
C ILE A 178 1.88 0.66 0.56
N THR A 179 1.10 0.41 1.61
CA THR A 179 0.93 -0.94 2.17
C THR A 179 -0.33 -1.66 1.65
N GLY A 180 -1.20 -0.93 0.94
CA GLY A 180 -2.43 -1.47 0.36
C GLY A 180 -2.19 -2.10 -1.03
N VAL A 181 -3.28 -2.41 -1.73
CA VAL A 181 -3.24 -3.05 -3.06
C VAL A 181 -3.50 -2.08 -4.21
N SER A 182 -4.16 -0.95 -3.96
CA SER A 182 -4.40 0.06 -4.99
C SER A 182 -4.64 1.45 -4.41
N VAL A 183 -4.48 2.46 -5.27
CA VAL A 183 -4.78 3.86 -4.98
C VAL A 183 -5.77 4.37 -6.01
N SER A 184 -6.72 5.19 -5.57
CA SER A 184 -7.59 5.95 -6.46
C SER A 184 -7.70 7.40 -6.02
N VAL A 185 -7.92 8.29 -7.00
CA VAL A 185 -8.22 9.71 -6.79
C VAL A 185 -9.48 10.01 -7.59
N ASN A 186 -10.49 10.59 -6.95
CA ASN A 186 -11.81 10.86 -7.56
C ASN A 186 -12.43 9.63 -8.26
N GLY A 187 -12.19 8.43 -7.72
CA GLY A 187 -12.67 7.17 -8.28
C GLY A 187 -11.84 6.60 -9.44
N VAL A 188 -10.83 7.33 -9.93
CA VAL A 188 -9.91 6.87 -10.99
C VAL A 188 -8.70 6.20 -10.37
N VAL A 189 -8.40 4.97 -10.81
CA VAL A 189 -7.21 4.22 -10.37
C VAL A 189 -5.94 4.96 -10.77
N GLN A 190 -5.04 5.11 -9.81
CA GLN A 190 -3.73 5.73 -10.02
C GLN A 190 -2.69 4.65 -10.30
N VAL A 191 -1.86 4.88 -11.31
CA VAL A 191 -0.67 4.10 -11.57
C VAL A 191 0.52 4.91 -11.09
N ASP A 192 1.28 4.34 -10.15
CA ASP A 192 2.46 4.97 -9.55
C ASP A 192 3.45 5.43 -10.63
N ALA A 193 4.01 6.63 -10.44
CA ALA A 193 4.93 7.29 -11.37
C ALA A 193 4.39 7.53 -12.80
N ILE A 194 3.09 7.35 -13.05
CA ILE A 194 2.49 7.44 -14.39
C ILE A 194 1.29 8.37 -14.43
N THR A 195 0.31 8.20 -13.53
CA THR A 195 -0.94 8.99 -13.60
C THR A 195 -0.70 10.42 -13.14
N ALA A 196 -0.97 11.37 -14.03
CA ALA A 196 -0.89 12.79 -13.72
C ALA A 196 -2.22 13.33 -13.17
N ASN A 197 -2.13 14.27 -12.24
CA ASN A 197 -3.29 14.92 -11.62
C ASN A 197 -3.11 16.44 -11.54
N ASP A 198 -4.24 17.14 -11.42
CA ASP A 198 -4.32 18.56 -11.14
C ASP A 198 -4.41 18.82 -9.64
N PHE A 199 -3.40 19.48 -9.09
CA PHE A 199 -3.27 19.82 -7.66
C PHE A 199 -3.62 21.27 -7.34
N THR A 200 -4.36 21.97 -8.23
CA THR A 200 -4.93 23.31 -7.93
C THR A 200 -5.86 23.31 -6.72
N SER A 201 -6.39 22.14 -6.35
CA SER A 201 -7.11 21.90 -5.10
C SER A 201 -6.55 20.65 -4.39
N PRO A 202 -6.70 20.53 -3.06
CA PRO A 202 -6.28 19.32 -2.35
C PRO A 202 -6.96 18.06 -2.90
N LEU A 203 -6.17 17.01 -3.15
CA LEU A 203 -6.66 15.74 -3.69
C LEU A 203 -6.75 14.66 -2.62
N LYS A 204 -7.81 13.87 -2.66
CA LYS A 204 -8.02 12.73 -1.77
C LYS A 204 -7.51 11.45 -2.44
N TYR A 205 -6.41 10.93 -1.91
CA TYR A 205 -5.85 9.64 -2.28
C TYR A 205 -6.48 8.55 -1.41
N VAL A 206 -7.21 7.64 -2.04
CA VAL A 206 -7.89 6.53 -1.37
C VAL A 206 -7.07 5.26 -1.58
N VAL A 207 -6.43 4.78 -0.51
CA VAL A 207 -5.70 3.51 -0.49
C VAL A 207 -6.69 2.40 -0.15
N LYS A 208 -6.79 1.37 -1.00
CA LYS A 208 -7.59 0.17 -0.72
C LYS A 208 -6.68 -0.94 -0.19
N ALA A 209 -7.05 -1.55 0.93
CA ALA A 209 -6.35 -2.72 1.46
C ALA A 209 -6.86 -4.01 0.80
N SER A 210 -6.16 -5.12 1.04
CA SER A 210 -6.56 -6.43 0.52
C SER A 210 -7.94 -6.84 1.05
N ASP A 211 -8.29 -6.48 2.29
CA ASP A 211 -9.59 -6.79 2.92
C ASP A 211 -10.78 -5.98 2.36
N GLY A 212 -10.51 -5.08 1.42
CA GLY A 212 -11.49 -4.19 0.82
C GLY A 212 -11.75 -2.89 1.60
N SER A 213 -11.23 -2.75 2.82
CA SER A 213 -11.30 -1.50 3.58
C SER A 213 -10.44 -0.41 2.93
N THR A 214 -10.79 0.85 3.17
CA THR A 214 -10.12 2.00 2.56
C THR A 214 -9.67 3.02 3.59
N ALA A 215 -8.63 3.78 3.25
CA ALA A 215 -8.15 4.92 4.02
C ALA A 215 -7.88 6.08 3.07
N VAL A 216 -8.19 7.28 3.53
CA VAL A 216 -8.11 8.50 2.73
C VAL A 216 -6.96 9.35 3.25
N SER A 217 -6.05 9.72 2.35
CA SER A 217 -5.00 10.71 2.62
C SER A 217 -5.27 11.97 1.78
N THR A 218 -5.18 13.14 2.39
CA THR A 218 -5.36 14.43 1.69
C THR A 218 -4.00 14.98 1.30
N VAL A 219 -3.76 15.12 0.00
CA VAL A 219 -2.54 15.68 -0.57
C VAL A 219 -2.78 17.14 -0.90
N THR A 220 -1.98 18.02 -0.30
CA THR A 220 -1.99 19.47 -0.54
C THR A 220 -0.66 19.90 -1.13
N VAL A 221 -0.70 20.65 -2.23
CA VAL A 221 0.50 21.18 -2.89
C VAL A 221 0.60 22.67 -2.65
N ILE A 222 1.79 23.11 -2.25
CA ILE A 222 2.13 24.50 -2.00
C ILE A 222 3.23 24.89 -2.99
N VAL A 223 3.02 25.95 -3.76
CA VAL A 223 4.08 26.53 -4.60
C VAL A 223 4.92 27.45 -3.72
N ALA A 224 6.22 27.21 -3.66
CA ALA A 224 7.15 28.06 -2.91
C ALA A 224 7.12 29.50 -3.43
N PRO A 225 7.29 30.51 -2.56
CA PRO A 225 7.41 31.89 -3.00
C PRO A 225 8.65 32.06 -3.89
N SER A 226 8.60 33.06 -4.77
CA SER A 226 9.80 33.49 -5.51
C SER A 226 10.88 33.92 -4.52
N ASN A 227 12.13 33.53 -4.79
CA ASN A 227 13.32 33.97 -4.07
C ASN A 227 14.08 35.08 -4.82
N ALA A 228 13.52 35.63 -5.90
CA ALA A 228 14.16 36.67 -6.69
C ALA A 228 14.19 38.01 -5.92
N ASN A 229 15.37 38.62 -5.82
CA ASN A 229 15.60 39.83 -5.03
C ASN A 229 16.67 40.77 -5.64
N ASN A 230 16.86 40.72 -6.96
CA ASN A 230 17.91 41.48 -7.63
C ASN A 230 17.41 42.86 -8.08
N ILE A 231 18.24 43.90 -7.89
CA ILE A 231 18.11 45.16 -8.64
C ILE A 231 18.70 44.94 -10.04
N LEU A 232 17.88 45.15 -11.07
CA LEU A 232 18.21 44.94 -12.48
C LEU A 232 18.77 46.20 -13.14
N THR A 233 18.22 47.35 -12.79
CA THR A 233 18.65 48.66 -13.28
C THR A 233 18.65 49.63 -12.11
N TYR A 234 19.55 50.61 -12.18
CA TYR A 234 19.63 51.64 -11.16
C TYR A 234 20.19 52.92 -11.78
N SER A 235 19.64 54.06 -11.38
CA SER A 235 20.17 55.38 -11.69
C SER A 235 19.90 56.35 -10.53
N LEU A 236 20.75 57.37 -10.40
CA LEU A 236 20.53 58.48 -9.49
C LEU A 236 20.31 59.75 -10.30
N ASN A 237 19.14 60.38 -10.14
CA ASN A 237 18.75 61.56 -10.91
C ASN A 237 19.00 61.41 -12.43
N GLY A 238 18.72 60.22 -12.97
CA GLY A 238 18.90 59.91 -14.39
C GLY A 238 20.32 59.52 -14.82
N ILE A 239 21.32 59.62 -13.94
CA ILE A 239 22.68 59.12 -14.22
C ILE A 239 22.71 57.61 -13.98
N PRO A 240 23.01 56.78 -15.00
CA PRO A 240 22.99 55.33 -14.86
C PRO A 240 24.07 54.84 -13.92
N GLY A 241 23.70 53.90 -13.06
CA GLY A 241 24.63 53.13 -12.22
C GLY A 241 25.17 51.90 -12.94
N VAL A 242 26.36 51.49 -12.54
CA VAL A 242 26.98 50.22 -12.93
C VAL A 242 26.72 49.20 -11.81
N ILE A 243 26.06 48.10 -12.16
CA ILE A 243 25.81 46.99 -11.24
C ILE A 243 26.89 45.92 -11.45
N THR A 244 27.57 45.52 -10.38
CA THR A 244 28.59 44.46 -10.40
C THR A 244 28.43 43.58 -9.18
N GLY A 245 27.94 42.35 -9.39
CA GLY A 245 27.48 41.49 -8.29
C GLY A 245 26.34 42.15 -7.53
N ASN A 246 26.50 42.30 -6.23
CA ASN A 246 25.51 42.96 -5.35
C ASN A 246 25.81 44.46 -5.14
N ASN A 247 26.86 45.00 -5.78
CA ASN A 247 27.25 46.40 -5.62
C ASN A 247 26.70 47.23 -6.77
N ILE A 248 26.28 48.46 -6.45
CA ILE A 248 25.86 49.46 -7.42
C ILE A 248 26.74 50.69 -7.23
N ALA A 249 27.42 51.10 -8.30
CA ALA A 249 28.25 52.31 -8.31
C ALA A 249 27.68 53.32 -9.30
N VAL A 250 27.48 54.57 -8.87
CA VAL A 250 27.05 55.68 -9.73
C VAL A 250 28.11 56.78 -9.68
N MET A 251 28.66 57.15 -10.83
CA MET A 251 29.65 58.22 -10.92
C MET A 251 28.95 59.56 -11.13
N MET A 252 28.85 60.35 -10.07
CA MET A 252 28.17 61.64 -10.10
C MET A 252 29.10 62.75 -10.63
N PRO A 253 28.57 63.76 -11.34
CA PRO A 253 29.33 64.96 -11.70
C PRO A 253 29.94 65.63 -10.46
N TYR A 254 31.11 66.23 -10.63
CA TYR A 254 31.78 66.98 -9.55
C TYR A 254 30.87 68.08 -9.00
N GLY A 255 30.82 68.21 -7.67
CA GLY A 255 30.00 69.20 -6.98
C GLY A 255 28.51 68.84 -6.83
N THR A 256 28.09 67.63 -7.22
CA THR A 256 26.72 67.14 -6.96
C THR A 256 26.46 67.06 -5.45
N ASP A 257 25.36 67.66 -4.98
CA ASP A 257 24.90 67.48 -3.60
C ASP A 257 24.29 66.08 -3.42
N LEU A 258 24.91 65.27 -2.56
CA LEU A 258 24.48 63.89 -2.27
C LEU A 258 23.52 63.78 -1.09
N SER A 259 23.13 64.89 -0.45
CA SER A 259 22.30 64.87 0.76
C SER A 259 20.86 64.38 0.51
N SER A 260 20.37 64.50 -0.72
CA SER A 260 19.02 64.09 -1.11
C SER A 260 18.91 63.85 -2.62
N LEU A 261 19.05 62.59 -3.04
CA LEU A 261 18.87 62.17 -4.43
C LEU A 261 17.75 61.13 -4.55
N ILE A 262 17.07 61.12 -5.69
CA ILE A 262 16.04 60.15 -5.99
C ILE A 262 16.63 59.07 -6.91
N ALA A 263 16.50 57.83 -6.48
CA ALA A 263 16.91 56.68 -7.27
C ALA A 263 15.76 56.17 -8.15
N THR A 264 16.07 55.83 -9.40
CA THR A 264 15.17 55.07 -10.27
C THR A 264 15.77 53.69 -10.50
N PHE A 265 14.99 52.65 -10.20
CA PHE A 265 15.44 51.27 -10.29
C PHE A 265 14.34 50.32 -10.78
N ALA A 266 14.75 49.19 -11.34
CA ALA A 266 13.91 48.02 -11.57
C ALA A 266 14.43 46.86 -10.72
N THR A 267 13.53 46.06 -10.15
CA THR A 267 13.88 44.93 -9.29
C THR A 267 13.06 43.69 -9.64
N THR A 268 13.62 42.50 -9.37
CA THR A 268 12.86 41.23 -9.36
C THR A 268 12.23 40.94 -8.00
N GLY A 269 12.63 41.67 -6.96
CA GLY A 269 12.05 41.59 -5.63
C GLY A 269 10.67 42.25 -5.55
N VAL A 270 9.86 41.80 -4.59
CA VAL A 270 8.51 42.34 -4.34
C VAL A 270 8.49 43.67 -3.62
N LYS A 271 9.61 44.02 -2.96
CA LYS A 271 9.78 45.24 -2.17
C LYS A 271 11.25 45.61 -2.15
N VAL A 272 11.53 46.91 -2.08
CA VAL A 272 12.86 47.46 -1.87
C VAL A 272 12.81 48.38 -0.65
N SER A 273 13.80 48.28 0.22
CA SER A 273 13.91 49.05 1.43
C SER A 273 15.35 49.49 1.70
N VAL A 274 15.49 50.65 2.34
CA VAL A 274 16.75 51.16 2.89
C VAL A 274 16.45 51.53 4.33
N ASP A 275 17.24 51.03 5.28
CA ASP A 275 17.03 51.24 6.72
C ASP A 275 15.58 50.95 7.18
N ASN A 276 14.98 49.89 6.63
CA ASN A 276 13.58 49.48 6.82
C ASN A 276 12.52 50.45 6.29
N VAL A 277 12.92 51.55 5.64
CA VAL A 277 12.02 52.46 4.93
C VAL A 277 11.80 51.96 3.51
N THR A 278 10.53 51.84 3.12
CA THR A 278 10.16 51.36 1.79
C THR A 278 10.57 52.37 0.73
N GLN A 279 11.25 51.90 -0.31
CA GLN A 279 11.71 52.70 -1.43
C GLN A 279 10.75 52.57 -2.60
N VAL A 280 10.32 53.72 -3.11
CA VAL A 280 9.50 53.81 -4.33
C VAL A 280 10.39 54.36 -5.44
N SER A 281 10.58 53.54 -6.49
CA SER A 281 11.41 53.88 -7.64
C SER A 281 10.97 55.21 -8.28
N GLY A 282 11.92 56.13 -8.47
CA GLY A 282 11.68 57.46 -9.02
C GLY A 282 11.00 58.44 -8.06
N VAL A 283 10.80 58.08 -6.78
CA VAL A 283 10.06 58.90 -5.81
C VAL A 283 10.81 59.11 -4.50
N THR A 284 11.25 58.03 -3.85
CA THR A 284 11.86 58.15 -2.51
C THR A 284 13.26 58.77 -2.62
N ALA A 285 13.46 59.89 -1.91
CA ALA A 285 14.75 60.54 -1.80
C ALA A 285 15.57 59.94 -0.64
N ASN A 286 16.88 59.75 -0.87
CA ASN A 286 17.81 59.29 0.16
C ASN A 286 19.08 60.14 0.15
N SER A 287 19.80 60.13 1.28
CA SER A 287 21.13 60.69 1.38
C SER A 287 22.17 59.65 0.96
N PHE A 288 23.06 60.02 0.03
CA PHE A 288 24.16 59.21 -0.49
C PHE A 288 25.53 59.73 -0.04
N VAL A 289 25.57 60.54 1.03
CA VAL A 289 26.85 60.94 1.67
C VAL A 289 27.60 59.74 2.25
N SER A 290 26.92 58.61 2.43
CA SER A 290 27.47 57.30 2.72
C SER A 290 26.80 56.23 1.83
N PRO A 291 27.44 55.07 1.59
CA PRO A 291 26.80 53.95 0.91
C PRO A 291 25.51 53.52 1.64
N LEU A 292 24.50 53.11 0.86
CA LEU A 292 23.22 52.59 1.37
C LEU A 292 23.10 51.10 1.07
N GLU A 293 22.52 50.36 2.01
CA GLU A 293 22.17 48.94 1.82
C GLU A 293 20.70 48.84 1.40
N TYR A 294 20.47 48.29 0.21
CA TYR A 294 19.14 48.00 -0.31
C TYR A 294 18.76 46.55 0.04
N LYS A 295 17.56 46.36 0.60
CA LYS A 295 16.99 45.04 1.00
C LYS A 295 15.63 44.80 0.39
#